data_AF-A0A3C7WH74-F1
#
_entry.id   AF-A0A3C7WH74-F1
#
_cell.length_a   1.000
_cell.length_b   1.000
_cell.length_c   1.000
_cell.angle_alpha   90.00
_cell.angle_beta   90.00
_cell.angle_gamma   90.00
#
_symmetry.space_group_name_H-M   'P 1'
#
loop_
_entity.id
_entity.type
_entity.pdbx_description
1 polymer ?
#
loop_
_entity_poly.entity_id
_entity_poly.type
_entity_poly.pdbx_seq_one_letter_code
_entity_poly.pdbx_strand_id
1 'polypeptide(L)'
;AAENDNFEWHVALSDPQPEDNWEGLTGFIHNVLFEEYLKNHPAPEDCEYYMCGPPMMNAACIQMLTDLGVEPENILLDDFGG
;
A
#
# COMPACT_ATOMS: atom_id res chain seq x y z
N ALA A 1 2.74 -8.00 15.67
CA ALA A 1 3.76 -6.94 15.55
C ALA A 1 4.60 -6.80 16.84
N ALA A 2 4.00 -6.66 18.02
CA ALA A 2 4.72 -6.35 19.28
C ALA A 2 5.88 -7.30 19.71
N GLU A 3 6.04 -8.45 19.07
CA GLU A 3 7.13 -9.40 19.35
C GLU A 3 8.21 -9.43 18.25
N ASN A 4 8.05 -8.67 17.16
CA ASN A 4 8.97 -8.65 16.01
C ASN A 4 9.26 -7.21 15.61
N ASP A 5 10.46 -6.73 15.95
CA ASP A 5 10.89 -5.34 15.74
C ASP A 5 10.98 -4.94 14.26
N ASN A 6 11.00 -5.92 13.35
CA ASN A 6 11.10 -5.71 11.91
C ASN A 6 9.74 -5.72 11.18
N PHE A 7 8.61 -5.74 11.90
CA PHE A 7 7.29 -5.81 11.29
C PHE A 7 6.36 -4.71 11.81
N GLU A 8 5.91 -3.87 10.88
CA GLU A 8 4.90 -2.84 11.09
C GLU A 8 3.69 -3.10 10.20
N TRP A 9 2.52 -2.64 10.64
CA TRP A 9 1.29 -2.72 9.85
C TRP A 9 0.47 -1.46 10.10
N HIS A 10 -0.22 -1.00 9.05
CA HIS A 10 -1.01 0.21 9.07
C HIS A 10 -2.37 -0.05 8.44
N VAL A 11 -3.39 0.65 8.95
CA VAL A 11 -4.75 0.63 8.40
C VAL A 11 -5.07 2.01 7.86
N ALA A 12 -5.66 2.05 6.67
CA ALA A 12 -6.23 3.27 6.10
C ALA A 12 -7.72 3.08 5.86
N LEU A 13 -8.54 4.03 6.31
CA LEU A 13 -9.97 4.06 5.99
C LEU A 13 -10.21 5.09 4.87
N SER A 14 -10.78 4.64 3.76
CA SER A 14 -11.07 5.54 2.63
C SER A 14 -12.22 6.51 2.93
N ASP A 15 -13.18 6.08 3.75
CA ASP A 15 -14.37 6.83 4.13
C ASP A 15 -14.75 6.53 5.60
N PRO A 16 -13.95 6.98 6.58
CA PRO A 16 -14.24 6.73 8.00
C PRO A 16 -15.56 7.41 8.41
N GLN A 17 -16.37 6.71 9.18
CA GLN A 17 -17.64 7.21 9.69
C GLN A 17 -17.48 7.84 11.08
N PRO A 18 -18.38 8.74 11.52
CA PRO A 18 -18.31 9.34 12.85
C PRO A 18 -18.24 8.33 14.00
N GLU A 19 -18.94 7.20 13.88
CA GLU A 19 -18.95 6.12 14.86
C GLU A 19 -17.64 5.36 14.96
N ASP A 20 -16.77 5.41 13.94
CA ASP A 20 -15.47 4.75 13.96
C ASP A 20 -14.52 5.42 14.95
N ASN A 21 -14.77 6.70 15.32
CA ASN A 21 -13.88 7.54 16.12
C ASN A 21 -12.42 7.43 15.63
N TRP A 22 -12.25 7.41 14.29
CA TRP A 22 -10.98 7.10 13.65
C TRP A 22 -10.04 8.30 13.65
N GLU A 23 -8.88 8.15 14.28
CA GLU A 23 -7.80 9.15 14.31
C GLU A 23 -6.58 8.71 13.47
N GLY A 24 -6.69 7.59 12.75
CA GLY A 24 -5.62 7.01 11.96
C GLY A 24 -5.57 7.53 10.52
N LEU A 25 -4.86 6.78 9.67
CA LEU A 25 -4.65 7.15 8.26
C LEU A 25 -5.98 7.09 7.48
N THR A 26 -6.16 8.04 6.55
CA THR A 26 -7.37 8.13 5.74
C THR A 26 -7.06 8.30 4.26
N GLY A 27 -7.92 7.75 3.40
CA GLY A 27 -7.81 7.83 1.95
C GLY A 27 -7.52 6.48 1.30
N PHE A 28 -7.21 6.50 0.00
CA PHE A 28 -6.86 5.29 -0.74
C PHE A 28 -5.48 4.76 -0.36
N ILE A 29 -5.37 3.44 -0.24
CA ILE A 29 -4.17 2.80 0.32
C ILE A 29 -2.88 3.11 -0.46
N HIS A 30 -2.94 3.26 -1.80
CA HIS A 30 -1.76 3.63 -2.60
C HIS A 30 -1.24 5.03 -2.27
N ASN A 31 -2.14 6.00 -2.00
CA ASN A 31 -1.76 7.36 -1.61
C ASN A 31 -1.18 7.39 -0.20
N VAL A 32 -1.81 6.66 0.72
CA VAL A 32 -1.33 6.55 2.10
C VAL A 32 0.06 5.91 2.13
N LEU A 33 0.24 4.77 1.46
CA LEU A 33 1.54 4.09 1.36
C LEU A 33 2.61 4.99 0.72
N PHE A 34 2.23 5.74 -0.33
CA PHE A 34 3.13 6.67 -0.98
C PHE A 34 3.57 7.80 -0.04
N GLU A 35 2.63 8.56 0.54
CA GLU A 35 2.94 9.74 1.34
C GLU A 35 3.63 9.40 2.66
N GLU A 36 3.18 8.35 3.36
CA GLU A 36 3.70 8.00 4.68
C GLU A 36 5.02 7.21 4.63
N TYR A 37 5.32 6.55 3.52
CA TYR A 37 6.47 5.64 3.43
C TYR A 37 7.28 5.77 2.13
N LEU A 38 6.71 5.40 0.99
CA LEU A 38 7.50 5.17 -0.24
C LEU A 38 8.11 6.45 -0.83
N LYS A 39 7.46 7.61 -0.66
CA LYS A 39 7.94 8.90 -1.17
C LYS A 39 9.31 9.29 -0.63
N ASN A 40 9.64 8.86 0.59
CA ASN A 40 10.93 9.14 1.24
C ASN A 40 11.82 7.89 1.34
N HIS A 41 11.39 6.75 0.78
CA HIS A 41 12.18 5.53 0.80
C HIS A 41 13.40 5.68 -0.11
N PRO A 42 14.62 5.30 0.33
CA PRO A 42 15.84 5.56 -0.42
C PRO A 42 15.98 4.70 -1.69
N ALA A 43 15.34 3.53 -1.73
CA ALA A 43 15.36 2.59 -2.86
C ALA A 43 14.07 1.75 -2.88
N PRO A 44 12.89 2.33 -3.21
CA PRO A 44 11.64 1.57 -3.27
C PRO A 44 11.67 0.43 -4.30
N GLU A 45 12.52 0.50 -5.31
CA GLU A 45 12.75 -0.54 -6.33
C GLU A 45 13.37 -1.83 -5.77
N ASP A 46 14.09 -1.74 -4.65
CA ASP A 46 14.74 -2.88 -3.99
C ASP A 46 13.79 -3.66 -3.06
N CYS A 47 12.53 -3.24 -2.93
CA CYS A 47 11.51 -3.94 -2.15
C CYS A 47 10.69 -4.91 -3.03
N GLU A 48 10.25 -6.02 -2.44
CA GLU A 48 9.27 -6.92 -3.05
C GLU A 48 7.84 -6.55 -2.57
N TYR A 49 6.93 -6.33 -3.52
CA TYR A 49 5.57 -5.88 -3.26
C TYR A 49 4.57 -7.01 -3.50
N TYR A 50 4.00 -7.52 -2.42
CA TYR A 50 2.95 -8.53 -2.45
C TYR A 50 1.58 -7.87 -2.27
N MET A 51 0.68 -8.02 -3.24
CA MET A 51 -0.64 -7.37 -3.18
C MET A 51 -1.77 -8.25 -3.69
N CYS A 52 -2.95 -8.01 -3.13
CA CYS A 52 -4.20 -8.64 -3.51
C CYS A 52 -5.35 -7.73 -3.10
N GLY A 53 -6.29 -7.46 -3.99
CA GLY A 53 -7.50 -6.71 -3.68
C GLY A 53 -8.37 -6.42 -4.89
N PRO A 54 -9.31 -5.46 -4.78
CA PRO A 54 -10.23 -5.13 -5.86
C PRO A 54 -9.52 -4.57 -7.11
N PRO A 55 -10.07 -4.74 -8.32
CA PRO A 55 -9.42 -4.30 -9.57
C PRO A 55 -8.96 -2.83 -9.56
N MET A 56 -9.78 -1.93 -9.02
CA MET A 56 -9.45 -0.51 -8.89
C MET A 56 -8.25 -0.24 -7.97
N MET A 57 -8.13 -1.01 -6.89
CA MET A 57 -7.02 -0.90 -5.94
C MET A 57 -5.73 -1.43 -6.59
N ASN A 58 -5.80 -2.62 -7.21
CA ASN A 58 -4.64 -3.24 -7.85
C ASN A 58 -4.07 -2.33 -8.94
N ALA A 59 -4.92 -1.81 -9.83
CA ALA A 59 -4.50 -0.91 -10.90
C ALA A 59 -3.82 0.36 -10.36
N ALA A 60 -4.38 0.98 -9.31
CA ALA A 60 -3.81 2.18 -8.71
C ALA A 60 -2.46 1.92 -8.01
N CYS A 61 -2.34 0.82 -7.26
CA CYS A 61 -1.09 0.45 -6.60
C CYS A 61 0.00 0.10 -7.62
N ILE A 62 -0.32 -0.69 -8.66
CA ILE A 62 0.64 -1.05 -9.71
C ILE A 62 1.13 0.18 -10.45
N GLN A 63 0.23 1.10 -10.81
CA GLN A 63 0.61 2.34 -11.47
C GLN A 63 1.57 3.16 -10.59
N MET A 64 1.24 3.35 -9.31
CA MET A 64 2.08 4.10 -8.37
C MET A 64 3.48 3.46 -8.22
N LEU A 65 3.56 2.13 -8.10
CA LEU A 65 4.85 1.42 -7.99
C LEU A 65 5.66 1.53 -9.29
N THR A 66 5.00 1.42 -10.45
CA THR A 66 5.66 1.57 -11.76
C THR A 66 6.20 2.99 -11.93
N ASP A 67 5.46 4.02 -11.50
CA ASP A 67 5.88 5.43 -11.54
C ASP A 67 7.06 5.72 -10.59
N LEU A 68 7.19 4.94 -9.51
CA LEU A 68 8.36 4.96 -8.61
C LEU A 68 9.58 4.22 -9.17
N GLY A 69 9.46 3.56 -10.34
CA GLY A 69 10.55 2.80 -10.96
C GLY A 69 10.68 1.36 -10.45
N VAL A 70 9.67 0.83 -9.77
CA VAL A 70 9.65 -0.59 -9.37
C VAL A 70 9.41 -1.46 -10.60
N GLU A 71 10.32 -2.41 -10.84
CA GLU A 71 10.21 -3.32 -11.98
C GLU A 71 9.08 -4.36 -11.76
N PRO A 72 8.38 -4.80 -12.83
CA PRO A 72 7.26 -5.74 -12.71
C PRO A 72 7.61 -7.06 -12.00
N GLU A 73 8.87 -7.49 -12.06
CA GLU A 73 9.35 -8.70 -11.37
C GLU A 73 9.29 -8.61 -9.85
N ASN A 74 9.30 -7.38 -9.29
CA ASN A 74 9.17 -7.11 -7.86
C ASN A 74 7.71 -6.82 -7.45
N ILE A 75 6.73 -6.89 -8.36
CA ILE A 75 5.30 -6.67 -8.09
C ILE A 75 4.55 -8.00 -8.23
N LEU A 76 4.25 -8.64 -7.11
CA LEU A 76 3.57 -9.92 -7.03
C LEU A 76 2.09 -9.71 -6.70
N LEU A 77 1.25 -9.77 -7.74
CA LEU A 77 -0.20 -9.66 -7.64
C LEU A 77 -0.85 -11.05 -7.59
N ASP A 78 -1.71 -11.27 -6.59
CA ASP A 78 -2.71 -12.33 -6.63
C ASP A 78 -4.03 -11.76 -7.17
N ASP A 79 -4.38 -12.14 -8.42
CA ASP A 79 -5.56 -11.65 -9.12
C ASP A 79 -6.70 -12.67 -9.04
N PHE A 80 -7.79 -12.29 -8.37
CA PHE A 80 -8.97 -13.14 -8.20
C PHE A 80 -9.94 -13.09 -9.39
N GLY A 81 -9.62 -12.38 -10.47
CA GLY A 81 -10.33 -12.44 -11.76
C GLY A 81 -11.66 -11.66 -11.79
N GLY A 82 -11.69 -10.52 -11.11
CA GLY A 82 -12.85 -9.61 -11.04
C GLY A 82 -13.18 -8.90 -12.35
#